data_AF-A0AAN7SUA9-F1
#
_entry.id   AF-A0AAN7SUA9-F1
#
_cell.length_a   1.000
_cell.length_b   1.000
_cell.length_c   1.000
_cell.angle_alpha   90.00
_cell.angle_beta   90.00
_cell.angle_gamma   90.00
#
_symmetry.space_group_name_H-M   'P 1'
#
loop_
_entity.id
_entity.type
_entity.pdbx_description
1 polymer ?
#
loop_
_entity_poly.entity_id
_entity_poly.type
_entity_poly.pdbx_seq_one_letter_code
_entity_poly.pdbx_strand_id
1 'polypeptide(L)'
;MSSEASDEATISYPSIAIVIGLAYLLYRYFTSSSSNGSDPSSSQSRNGLRFTQAQVDQVANMFPQLSRRDIMWDLQRNRGSVNATVERVLGERSLDPAPPSFQPPMPETASQSTSTSSISSLLSGKQQVHPDLITRYKLQDRINSSDKGKGVDTSGSASSNSWGATKDERQSALKRRRDEMILEARRKMLERDATRGERTAQ
;
A
#
# COMPACT_ATOMS: atom_id res chain seq x y z
N MET A 1 -69.63 12.46 -1.90
CA MET A 1 -68.86 12.81 -0.69
C MET A 1 -67.42 12.88 -1.14
N SER A 2 -67.00 14.06 -1.57
CA SER A 2 -65.69 14.31 -2.16
C SER A 2 -64.68 14.57 -1.06
N SER A 3 -63.79 13.63 -0.83
CA SER A 3 -62.61 13.82 -0.01
C SER A 3 -61.45 14.06 -0.97
N GLU A 4 -61.08 15.31 -1.17
CA GLU A 4 -59.75 15.65 -1.69
C GLU A 4 -59.31 16.92 -0.96
N ALA A 5 -58.86 16.72 0.28
CA ALA A 5 -58.13 17.75 1.01
C ALA A 5 -56.81 17.98 0.26
N SER A 6 -56.84 18.91 -0.68
CA SER A 6 -55.63 19.49 -1.24
C SER A 6 -55.01 20.32 -0.13
N ASP A 7 -54.14 19.70 0.67
CA ASP A 7 -53.18 20.45 1.47
C ASP A 7 -52.39 21.33 0.51
N GLU A 8 -52.62 22.64 0.60
CA GLU A 8 -51.79 23.67 0.01
C GLU A 8 -50.42 23.59 0.67
N ALA A 9 -49.61 22.61 0.27
CA ALA A 9 -48.24 22.46 0.71
C ALA A 9 -47.48 23.68 0.19
N THR A 10 -47.31 24.67 1.06
CA THR A 10 -46.42 25.82 0.89
C THR A 10 -44.99 25.30 0.73
N ILE A 11 -44.70 24.83 -0.47
CA ILE A 11 -43.43 24.24 -0.87
C ILE A 11 -42.39 25.36 -0.86
N SER A 12 -41.71 25.45 0.28
CA SER A 12 -40.67 26.42 0.50
C SER A 12 -39.49 26.10 -0.43
N TYR A 13 -39.09 27.05 -1.27
CA TYR A 13 -37.87 26.98 -2.09
C TYR A 13 -36.63 26.39 -1.38
N PRO A 14 -36.34 26.70 -0.09
CA PRO A 14 -35.24 26.05 0.63
C PRO A 14 -35.41 24.54 0.83
N SER A 15 -36.63 24.05 1.06
CA SER A 15 -36.88 22.61 1.22
C SER A 15 -36.62 21.82 -0.07
N ILE A 16 -36.96 22.40 -1.24
CA ILE A 16 -36.65 21.81 -2.55
C ILE A 16 -35.14 21.67 -2.73
N ALA A 17 -34.36 22.70 -2.37
CA ALA A 17 -32.90 22.66 -2.51
C ALA A 17 -32.26 21.54 -1.65
N ILE A 18 -32.78 21.31 -0.43
CA ILE A 18 -32.33 20.23 0.46
C ILE A 18 -32.67 18.86 -0.13
N VAL A 19 -33.89 18.68 -0.64
CA VAL A 19 -34.32 17.42 -1.26
C VAL A 19 -33.50 17.10 -2.51
N ILE A 20 -33.23 18.10 -3.37
CA ILE A 20 -32.35 17.95 -4.53
C ILE A 20 -30.92 17.59 -4.09
N GLY A 21 -30.41 18.23 -3.04
CA GLY A 21 -29.10 17.92 -2.46
C GLY A 21 -29.01 16.48 -1.95
N LEU A 22 -30.03 15.99 -1.24
CA LEU A 22 -30.12 14.61 -0.76
C LEU A 22 -30.25 13.61 -1.91
N ALA A 23 -31.07 13.89 -2.91
CA ALA A 23 -31.21 13.07 -4.10
C ALA A 23 -29.90 13.01 -4.90
N TYR A 24 -29.20 14.14 -5.04
CA TYR A 24 -27.88 14.18 -5.67
C TYR A 24 -26.85 13.42 -4.84
N LEU A 25 -26.86 13.52 -3.51
CA LEU A 25 -25.95 12.78 -2.65
C LEU A 25 -26.20 11.28 -2.74
N LEU A 26 -27.47 10.85 -2.76
CA LEU A 26 -27.86 9.45 -2.96
C LEU A 26 -27.46 8.96 -4.36
N TYR A 27 -27.76 9.72 -5.41
CA TYR A 27 -27.37 9.38 -6.77
C TYR A 27 -25.84 9.30 -6.91
N ARG A 28 -25.12 10.30 -6.39
CA ARG A 28 -23.65 10.36 -6.38
C ARG A 28 -23.07 9.24 -5.54
N TYR A 29 -23.66 8.93 -4.39
CA TYR A 29 -23.23 7.82 -3.55
C TYR A 29 -23.46 6.50 -4.28
N PHE A 30 -24.63 6.27 -4.86
CA PHE A 30 -24.97 5.02 -5.54
C PHE A 30 -24.16 4.82 -6.84
N THR A 31 -23.98 5.87 -7.65
CA THR A 31 -23.12 5.81 -8.85
C THR A 31 -21.63 5.75 -8.51
N SER A 32 -21.19 6.34 -7.39
CA SER A 32 -19.80 6.19 -6.91
C SER A 32 -19.57 4.90 -6.11
N SER A 33 -20.62 4.21 -5.68
CA SER A 33 -20.53 2.95 -4.93
C SER A 33 -20.36 1.73 -5.82
N SER A 34 -20.50 1.86 -7.15
CA SER A 34 -20.03 0.83 -8.09
C SER A 34 -18.50 0.71 -8.20
N SER A 35 -17.73 1.43 -7.36
CA SER A 35 -16.31 1.15 -7.13
C SER A 35 -16.00 0.74 -5.68
N ASN A 36 -16.98 0.21 -4.93
CA ASN A 36 -16.72 -0.33 -3.60
C ASN A 36 -16.44 -1.84 -3.66
N GLY A 37 -15.28 -2.17 -4.23
CA GLY A 37 -14.72 -3.51 -4.30
C GLY A 37 -13.28 -3.42 -4.77
N SER A 38 -12.39 -2.90 -3.92
CA SER A 38 -10.97 -3.01 -4.18
C SER A 38 -10.18 -2.99 -2.88
N ASP A 39 -9.57 -4.14 -2.62
CA ASP A 39 -8.67 -4.48 -1.55
C ASP A 39 -7.63 -3.39 -1.20
N PRO A 40 -7.33 -3.18 0.08
CA PRO A 40 -6.31 -2.24 0.52
C PRO A 40 -4.94 -2.93 0.58
N SER A 41 -4.28 -3.17 -0.55
CA SER A 41 -2.82 -3.40 -0.55
C SER A 41 -2.22 -3.36 -1.96
N SER A 42 -1.58 -2.24 -2.30
CA SER A 42 -0.39 -2.16 -3.19
C SER A 42 -0.27 -0.74 -3.74
N SER A 43 0.35 0.13 -2.95
CA SER A 43 0.97 1.34 -3.45
C SER A 43 2.19 0.97 -4.31
N GLN A 44 1.99 0.41 -5.50
CA GLN A 44 3.04 0.21 -6.51
C GLN A 44 2.42 -0.13 -7.89
N SER A 45 1.59 0.72 -8.47
CA SER A 45 1.33 0.65 -9.92
C SER A 45 0.93 2.02 -10.42
N ARG A 46 1.95 2.83 -10.70
CA ARG A 46 1.76 4.00 -11.55
C ARG A 46 1.53 3.43 -12.94
N ASN A 47 0.37 3.69 -13.51
CA ASN A 47 -0.03 3.41 -14.90
C ASN A 47 -0.68 2.02 -15.18
N GLY A 48 -2.01 1.99 -15.24
CA GLY A 48 -2.79 1.12 -16.14
C GLY A 48 -2.86 -0.39 -15.89
N LEU A 49 -1.99 -0.98 -15.06
CA LEU A 49 -1.92 -2.43 -14.86
C LEU A 49 -2.61 -2.80 -13.54
N ARG A 50 -3.86 -3.24 -13.62
CA ARG A 50 -4.75 -3.53 -12.48
C ARG A 50 -4.71 -5.01 -12.06
N PHE A 51 -3.55 -5.65 -12.11
CA PHE A 51 -3.41 -7.03 -11.62
C PHE A 51 -2.35 -7.10 -10.51
N THR A 52 -2.58 -7.95 -9.51
CA THR A 52 -1.65 -8.16 -8.40
C THR A 52 -0.77 -9.38 -8.66
N GLN A 53 0.42 -9.42 -8.06
CA GLN A 53 1.31 -10.58 -8.17
C GLN A 53 0.66 -11.87 -7.64
N ALA A 54 -0.16 -11.75 -6.58
CA ALA A 54 -0.90 -12.87 -6.00
C ALA A 54 -1.86 -13.52 -7.00
N GLN A 55 -2.49 -12.73 -7.88
CA GLN A 55 -3.37 -13.24 -8.95
C GLN A 55 -2.58 -14.06 -9.97
N VAL A 56 -1.37 -13.62 -10.32
CA VAL A 56 -0.47 -14.36 -11.22
C VAL A 56 -0.05 -15.68 -10.57
N ASP A 57 0.32 -15.65 -9.28
CA ASP A 57 0.73 -16.85 -8.53
C ASP A 57 -0.41 -17.88 -8.41
N GLN A 58 -1.64 -17.42 -8.19
CA GLN A 58 -2.81 -18.29 -8.15
C GLN A 58 -3.02 -19.03 -9.48
N VAL A 59 -2.97 -18.31 -10.61
CA VAL A 59 -3.11 -18.92 -11.94
C VAL A 59 -1.93 -19.85 -12.25
N ALA A 60 -0.71 -19.45 -11.88
CA ALA A 60 0.49 -20.26 -12.08
C ALA A 60 0.45 -21.58 -11.29
N ASN A 61 -0.15 -21.59 -10.09
CA ASN A 61 -0.33 -22.80 -9.29
C ASN A 61 -1.37 -23.76 -9.88
N MET A 62 -2.42 -23.24 -10.53
CA MET A 62 -3.43 -24.07 -11.22
C MET A 62 -2.92 -24.60 -12.56
N PHE A 63 -2.08 -23.84 -13.24
CA PHE A 63 -1.58 -24.14 -14.58
C PHE A 63 -0.05 -23.99 -14.64
N PRO A 64 0.72 -24.91 -14.04
CA PRO A 64 2.19 -24.83 -14.02
C PRO A 64 2.85 -24.90 -15.40
N GLN A 65 2.12 -25.40 -16.41
CA GLN A 65 2.56 -25.44 -17.81
C GLN A 65 2.53 -24.07 -18.51
N LEU A 66 1.84 -23.08 -17.96
CA LEU A 66 1.74 -21.74 -18.55
C LEU A 66 2.86 -20.85 -18.06
N SER A 67 3.43 -20.07 -18.96
CA SER A 67 4.45 -19.09 -18.58
C SER A 67 3.81 -17.97 -17.77
N ARG A 68 4.47 -17.56 -16.68
CA ARG A 68 4.03 -16.43 -15.84
C ARG A 68 3.84 -15.15 -16.65
N ARG A 69 4.63 -14.98 -17.71
CA ARG A 69 4.58 -13.85 -18.63
C ARG A 69 3.30 -13.82 -19.46
N ASP A 70 2.85 -14.97 -19.97
CA ASP A 70 1.60 -15.08 -20.73
C ASP A 70 0.39 -14.88 -19.82
N ILE A 71 0.47 -15.39 -18.58
CA ILE A 71 -0.54 -15.15 -17.54
C ILE A 71 -0.67 -13.66 -17.24
N MET A 72 0.45 -12.96 -17.03
CA MET A 72 0.44 -11.51 -16.79
C MET A 72 -0.13 -10.73 -17.96
N TRP A 73 0.16 -11.16 -19.19
CA TRP A 73 -0.37 -10.54 -20.40
C TRP A 73 -1.88 -10.73 -20.54
N ASP A 74 -2.39 -11.93 -20.30
CA ASP A 74 -3.83 -12.19 -20.35
C ASP A 74 -4.57 -11.49 -19.20
N LEU A 75 -4.00 -11.49 -17.98
CA LEU A 75 -4.52 -10.72 -16.85
C LEU A 75 -4.57 -9.23 -17.14
N GLN A 76 -3.56 -8.67 -17.82
CA GLN A 76 -3.57 -7.27 -18.23
C GLN A 76 -4.75 -6.96 -19.18
N ARG A 77 -5.01 -7.84 -20.17
CA ARG A 77 -6.13 -7.67 -21.12
C ARG A 77 -7.49 -7.86 -20.43
N ASN A 78 -7.57 -8.81 -19.52
CA ASN A 78 -8.79 -9.18 -18.80
C ASN A 78 -9.00 -8.35 -17.51
N ARG A 79 -8.42 -7.14 -17.43
CA ARG A 79 -8.58 -6.19 -16.30
C ARG A 79 -8.20 -6.75 -14.92
N GLY A 80 -7.33 -7.76 -14.86
CA GLY A 80 -6.87 -8.42 -13.63
C GLY A 80 -7.82 -9.51 -13.10
N SER A 81 -8.75 -10.00 -13.93
CA SER A 81 -9.66 -11.08 -13.53
C SER A 81 -9.02 -12.47 -13.69
N VAL A 82 -8.78 -13.13 -12.56
CA VAL A 82 -8.26 -14.50 -12.51
C VAL A 82 -9.26 -15.47 -13.13
N ASN A 83 -10.55 -15.34 -12.80
CA ASN A 83 -11.59 -16.24 -13.30
C ASN A 83 -11.69 -16.22 -14.84
N ALA A 84 -11.67 -15.04 -15.47
CA ALA A 84 -11.72 -14.95 -16.93
C ALA A 84 -10.49 -15.58 -17.59
N THR A 85 -9.32 -15.46 -16.94
CA THR A 85 -8.08 -16.10 -17.37
C THR A 85 -8.20 -17.62 -17.25
N VAL A 86 -8.75 -18.13 -16.14
CA VAL A 86 -8.97 -19.58 -15.91
C VAL A 86 -9.95 -20.16 -16.90
N GLU A 87 -11.10 -19.52 -17.10
CA GLU A 87 -12.12 -19.96 -18.07
C GLU A 87 -11.56 -20.00 -19.48
N ARG A 88 -10.76 -18.99 -19.87
CA ARG A 88 -10.08 -18.97 -21.16
C ARG A 88 -9.07 -20.10 -21.27
N VAL A 89 -8.25 -20.37 -20.26
CA VAL A 89 -7.27 -21.48 -20.29
C VAL A 89 -7.94 -22.85 -20.38
N LEU A 90 -9.12 -23.00 -19.77
CA LEU A 90 -9.89 -24.24 -19.82
C LEU A 90 -10.63 -24.42 -21.14
N GLY A 91 -11.13 -23.34 -21.75
CA GLY A 91 -11.86 -23.37 -23.01
C GLY A 91 -10.93 -23.37 -24.23
N GLU A 92 -10.06 -22.37 -24.31
CA GLU A 92 -9.01 -22.25 -25.31
C GLU A 92 -7.77 -22.91 -24.72
N ARG A 93 -7.32 -24.04 -25.28
CA ARG A 93 -6.25 -24.92 -24.78
C ARG A 93 -4.92 -24.23 -24.39
N SER A 94 -4.77 -22.92 -24.57
CA SER A 94 -3.58 -22.13 -24.25
C SER A 94 -3.89 -20.62 -24.20
N LEU A 95 -3.10 -19.87 -23.42
CA LEU A 95 -3.10 -18.40 -23.46
C LEU A 95 -2.42 -17.87 -24.73
N ASP A 96 -2.83 -16.68 -25.18
CA ASP A 96 -2.19 -15.96 -26.30
C ASP A 96 -0.76 -15.54 -25.89
N PRO A 97 0.29 -15.89 -26.66
CA PRO A 97 1.66 -15.58 -26.29
C PRO A 97 1.87 -14.07 -26.13
N ALA A 98 2.51 -13.69 -25.02
CA ALA A 98 2.82 -12.29 -24.76
C ALA A 98 3.80 -11.75 -25.82
N PRO A 99 3.48 -10.60 -26.47
CA PRO A 99 4.34 -10.03 -27.51
C PRO A 99 5.72 -9.68 -26.93
N PRO A 100 6.83 -9.78 -27.70
CA PRO A 100 8.19 -9.58 -27.20
C PRO A 100 8.41 -8.20 -26.55
N SER A 101 7.59 -7.20 -26.88
CA SER A 101 7.57 -5.86 -26.28
C SER A 101 6.96 -5.81 -24.87
N PHE A 102 6.24 -6.84 -24.43
CA PHE A 102 5.72 -6.92 -23.07
C PHE A 102 6.88 -7.12 -22.09
N GLN A 103 7.27 -6.06 -21.39
CA GLN A 103 8.14 -6.14 -20.23
C GLN A 103 7.26 -6.34 -19.00
N PRO A 104 7.20 -7.55 -18.42
CA PRO A 104 6.55 -7.71 -17.12
C PRO A 104 7.23 -6.75 -16.13
N PRO A 105 6.48 -6.07 -15.24
CA PRO A 105 7.09 -5.39 -14.11
C PRO A 105 7.90 -6.44 -13.38
N MET A 106 9.23 -6.37 -13.53
CA MET A 106 10.11 -7.25 -12.81
C MET A 106 9.76 -7.03 -11.34
N PRO A 107 9.44 -8.09 -10.57
CA PRO A 107 9.48 -7.93 -9.13
C PRO A 107 10.87 -7.38 -8.87
N GLU A 108 10.96 -6.17 -8.31
CA GLU A 108 12.20 -5.76 -7.67
C GLU A 108 12.52 -6.95 -6.78
N THR A 109 13.57 -7.68 -7.14
CA THR A 109 14.06 -8.73 -6.28
C THR A 109 14.22 -8.02 -4.96
N ALA A 110 13.41 -8.42 -3.98
CA ALA A 110 13.84 -8.39 -2.62
C ALA A 110 15.12 -9.23 -2.65
N SER A 111 16.23 -8.58 -2.96
CA SER A 111 17.55 -9.11 -2.70
C SER A 111 17.44 -9.48 -1.25
N GLN A 112 17.43 -10.79 -0.99
CA GLN A 112 17.99 -11.28 0.24
C GLN A 112 19.34 -10.57 0.32
N SER A 113 19.42 -9.61 1.23
CA SER A 113 20.66 -8.94 1.57
C SER A 113 21.56 -9.95 2.29
N THR A 114 21.98 -11.00 1.59
CA THR A 114 23.28 -11.61 1.83
C THR A 114 24.29 -10.57 1.38
N SER A 115 24.70 -9.77 2.36
CA SER A 115 25.73 -8.74 2.27
C SER A 115 27.00 -9.30 1.62
N THR A 116 27.05 -9.31 0.30
CA THR A 116 28.26 -9.55 -0.48
C THR A 116 28.45 -8.33 -1.36
N SER A 117 29.10 -7.36 -0.74
CA SER A 117 30.04 -6.42 -1.32
C SER A 117 30.19 -6.49 -2.85
N SER A 118 29.45 -5.65 -3.57
CA SER A 118 29.77 -5.29 -4.96
C SER A 118 29.89 -3.77 -5.09
N ILE A 119 31.03 -3.26 -4.61
CA ILE A 119 31.99 -2.34 -5.27
C ILE A 119 31.50 -1.44 -6.44
N SER A 120 30.30 -0.88 -6.38
CA SER A 120 29.84 0.13 -7.35
C SER A 120 29.16 1.30 -6.64
N SER A 121 29.92 1.95 -5.76
CA SER A 121 29.56 3.25 -5.18
C SER A 121 30.80 4.14 -4.94
N LEU A 122 31.92 3.86 -5.61
CA LEU A 122 33.12 4.69 -5.49
C LEU A 122 33.07 5.99 -6.31
N LEU A 123 31.98 6.27 -7.03
CA LEU A 123 31.88 7.46 -7.87
C LEU A 123 30.46 8.04 -7.86
N SER A 124 29.98 8.48 -6.69
CA SER A 124 28.96 9.54 -6.60
C SER A 124 28.85 10.02 -5.16
N GLY A 125 29.79 10.88 -4.78
CA GLY A 125 29.61 11.82 -3.68
C GLY A 125 28.53 12.83 -4.05
N LYS A 126 27.27 12.45 -3.85
CA LYS A 126 26.17 13.41 -3.74
C LYS A 126 25.12 12.84 -2.80
N GLN A 127 25.37 13.09 -1.52
CA GLN A 127 24.42 13.00 -0.42
C GLN A 127 23.05 13.49 -0.92
N GLN A 128 22.14 12.55 -1.20
CA GLN A 128 20.76 12.89 -1.53
C GLN A 128 20.23 13.66 -0.33
N VAL A 129 19.93 14.95 -0.51
CA VAL A 129 19.39 15.87 0.49
C VAL A 129 17.92 15.49 0.74
N HIS A 130 17.68 14.26 1.14
CA HIS A 130 16.40 13.89 1.71
C HIS A 130 16.40 14.40 3.16
N PRO A 131 15.36 15.12 3.59
CA PRO A 131 15.25 15.53 4.98
C PRO A 131 15.25 14.28 5.86
N ASP A 132 16.06 14.28 6.92
CA ASP A 132 16.18 13.17 7.85
C ASP A 132 14.80 12.62 8.25
N LEU A 133 14.67 11.29 8.33
CA LEU A 133 13.40 10.66 8.71
C LEU A 133 12.87 11.20 10.05
N ILE A 134 13.78 11.54 10.96
CA ILE A 134 13.50 12.18 12.23
C ILE A 134 12.76 13.52 12.03
N THR A 135 13.25 14.35 11.11
CA THR A 135 12.66 15.67 10.78
C THR A 135 11.35 15.50 10.04
N ARG A 136 11.28 14.57 9.07
CA ARG A 136 10.06 14.27 8.30
C ARG A 136 8.90 13.83 9.19
N TYR A 137 9.18 13.01 10.20
CA TYR A 137 8.17 12.48 11.12
C TYR A 137 8.09 13.24 12.46
N LYS A 138 8.79 14.38 12.59
CA LYS A 138 8.80 15.22 13.80
C LYS A 138 9.14 14.44 15.07
N LEU A 139 10.11 13.53 15.01
CA LEU A 139 10.52 12.66 16.12
C LEU A 139 11.51 13.32 17.10
N GLN A 140 11.91 14.58 16.85
CA GLN A 140 12.93 15.30 17.62
C GLN A 140 12.62 15.33 19.13
N ASP A 141 11.37 15.59 19.51
CA ASP A 141 10.95 15.68 20.92
C ASP A 141 11.10 14.35 21.68
N ARG A 142 10.84 13.24 20.98
CA ARG A 142 11.02 11.88 21.54
C ARG A 142 12.48 11.54 21.77
N ILE A 143 13.38 12.02 20.91
CA ILE A 143 14.82 11.85 21.07
C ILE A 143 15.31 12.67 22.27
N ASN A 144 14.93 13.94 22.35
CA ASN A 144 15.33 14.82 23.45
C ASN A 144 14.84 14.32 24.80
N SER A 145 13.68 13.66 24.84
CA SER A 145 13.13 13.02 26.04
C SER A 145 13.87 11.73 26.42
N SER A 146 14.32 10.95 25.42
CA SER A 146 15.06 9.71 25.64
C SER A 146 16.51 9.95 26.10
N ASP A 147 17.13 11.04 25.67
CA ASP A 147 18.51 11.41 26.03
C ASP A 147 18.63 12.01 27.45
N LYS A 148 17.56 12.65 27.94
CA LYS A 148 17.49 13.21 29.31
C LYS A 148 17.30 12.20 30.45
N GLY A 149 17.73 10.95 30.26
CA GLY A 149 17.86 9.97 31.36
C GLY A 149 16.55 9.41 31.92
N LYS A 150 15.40 9.70 31.32
CA LYS A 150 14.17 8.94 31.60
C LYS A 150 14.08 7.82 30.56
N GLY A 151 14.80 6.73 30.84
CA GLY A 151 14.58 5.45 30.18
C GLY A 151 13.10 5.11 30.30
N VAL A 152 12.32 5.44 29.28
CA VAL A 152 11.02 4.83 29.07
C VAL A 152 11.37 3.44 28.57
N ASP A 153 11.50 2.53 29.53
CA ASP A 153 11.36 1.10 29.32
C ASP A 153 10.02 0.86 28.61
N THR A 154 10.03 0.93 27.28
CA THR A 154 9.00 0.32 26.44
C THR A 154 9.60 -0.90 25.72
N SER A 155 10.54 -1.57 26.38
CA SER A 155 10.94 -2.96 26.12
C SER A 155 9.87 -3.98 26.56
N GLY A 156 8.68 -3.53 26.95
CA GLY A 156 7.63 -4.35 27.54
C GLY A 156 6.25 -4.07 26.99
N SER A 157 6.07 -4.09 25.67
CA SER A 157 4.76 -4.41 25.12
C SER A 157 4.87 -5.05 23.74
N ALA A 158 5.38 -6.28 23.75
CA ALA A 158 4.92 -7.32 22.84
C ALA A 158 3.41 -7.65 23.09
N SER A 159 2.58 -6.64 23.35
CA SER A 159 1.15 -6.82 23.59
C SER A 159 0.44 -6.84 22.25
N SER A 160 0.32 -8.07 21.77
CA SER A 160 -0.54 -8.52 20.69
C SER A 160 -0.28 -7.86 19.33
N ASN A 161 0.14 -8.70 18.39
CA ASN A 161 0.24 -8.36 16.98
C ASN A 161 -1.16 -8.17 16.32
N SER A 162 -2.14 -7.72 17.10
CA SER A 162 -3.51 -7.49 16.65
C SER A 162 -3.53 -6.18 15.89
N TRP A 163 -3.76 -6.26 14.59
CA TRP A 163 -4.18 -5.09 13.84
C TRP A 163 -5.49 -4.60 14.46
N GLY A 164 -5.49 -3.40 15.03
CA GLY A 164 -6.65 -2.80 15.69
C GLY A 164 -7.96 -3.04 14.94
N ALA A 165 -9.04 -3.28 15.70
CA ALA A 165 -10.35 -3.63 15.16
C ALA A 165 -10.98 -2.46 14.39
N THR A 166 -10.54 -1.24 14.69
CA THR A 166 -10.96 -0.02 14.01
C THR A 166 -9.85 0.56 13.12
N LYS A 167 -10.24 1.28 12.07
CA LYS A 167 -9.30 1.91 11.12
C LYS A 167 -8.33 2.88 11.82
N ASP A 168 -8.83 3.69 12.74
CA ASP A 168 -8.05 4.73 13.42
C ASP A 168 -7.04 4.12 14.40
N GLU A 169 -7.44 3.08 15.14
CA GLU A 169 -6.56 2.31 16.00
C GLU A 169 -5.45 1.64 15.19
N ARG A 170 -5.78 1.04 14.03
CA ARG A 170 -4.78 0.45 13.14
C ARG A 170 -3.81 1.48 12.59
N GLN A 171 -4.30 2.66 12.19
CA GLN A 171 -3.43 3.73 11.68
C GLN A 171 -2.49 4.26 12.76
N SER A 172 -2.99 4.46 13.99
CA SER A 172 -2.15 4.91 15.12
C SER A 172 -1.12 3.85 15.52
N ALA A 173 -1.48 2.56 15.53
CA ALA A 173 -0.57 1.45 15.78
C ALA A 173 0.55 1.36 14.73
N LEU A 174 0.22 1.50 13.44
CA LEU A 174 1.22 1.50 12.36
C LEU A 174 2.17 2.70 12.44
N LYS A 175 1.63 3.88 12.77
CA LYS A 175 2.44 5.08 12.98
C LYS A 175 3.43 4.88 14.12
N ARG A 176 2.95 4.35 15.26
CA ARG A 176 3.79 4.05 16.42
C ARG A 176 4.92 3.07 16.08
N ARG A 177 4.62 1.97 15.40
CA ARG A 177 5.64 0.97 14.97
C ARG A 177 6.69 1.59 14.03
N ARG A 178 6.27 2.48 13.12
CA ARG A 178 7.20 3.23 12.26
C ARG A 178 8.12 4.13 13.07
N ASP A 179 7.55 4.89 14.00
CA ASP A 179 8.30 5.83 14.82
C ASP A 179 9.32 5.08 15.71
N GLU A 180 8.93 3.94 16.29
CA GLU A 180 9.81 3.05 17.07
C GLU A 180 10.96 2.51 16.20
N MET A 181 10.65 1.97 15.02
CA MET A 181 11.66 1.46 14.09
C MET A 181 12.67 2.54 13.68
N ILE A 182 12.23 3.78 13.44
CA ILE A 182 13.13 4.88 13.07
C ILE A 182 14.10 5.21 14.21
N LEU A 183 13.63 5.19 15.45
CA LEU A 183 14.47 5.44 16.62
C LEU A 183 15.46 4.30 16.85
N GLU A 184 15.02 3.04 16.74
CA GLU A 184 15.89 1.88 16.84
C GLU A 184 16.95 1.85 15.74
N ALA A 185 16.57 2.14 14.50
CA ALA A 185 17.48 2.22 13.38
C ALA A 185 18.56 3.28 13.61
N ARG A 186 18.18 4.46 14.15
CA ARG A 186 19.15 5.51 14.52
C ARG A 186 20.11 5.00 15.59
N ARG A 187 19.62 4.38 16.66
CA ARG A 187 20.47 3.83 17.73
C ARG A 187 21.46 2.82 17.17
N LYS A 188 20.98 1.88 16.35
CA LYS A 188 21.80 0.85 15.70
C LYS A 188 22.83 1.44 14.73
N MET A 189 22.50 2.53 14.02
CA MET A 189 23.45 3.25 13.16
C MET A 189 24.59 3.84 14.00
N LEU A 190 24.26 4.56 15.09
CA LEU A 190 25.26 5.17 15.97
C LEU A 190 26.21 4.12 16.57
N GLU A 191 25.68 2.99 17.02
CA GLU A 191 26.48 1.86 17.51
C GLU A 191 27.39 1.28 16.41
N ARG A 192 26.89 1.13 15.17
CA ARG A 192 27.70 0.67 14.04
C ARG A 192 28.79 1.66 13.65
N ASP A 193 28.51 2.95 13.68
CA ASP A 193 29.51 3.98 13.33
C ASP A 193 30.62 4.05 14.36
N ALA A 194 30.31 3.90 15.66
CA ALA A 194 31.31 3.77 16.72
C ALA A 194 32.23 2.56 16.48
N THR A 195 31.65 1.37 16.29
CA THR A 195 32.46 0.14 16.04
C THR A 195 33.23 0.18 14.71
N ARG A 196 32.71 0.88 13.69
CA ARG A 196 33.39 1.04 12.39
C ARG A 196 34.57 2.00 12.50
N GLY A 197 34.44 3.09 13.24
CA GLY A 197 35.53 4.04 13.49
C GLY A 197 36.71 3.38 14.20
N GLU A 198 36.45 2.51 15.17
CA GLU A 198 37.49 1.73 15.88
C GLU A 198 38.23 0.75 14.96
N ARG A 199 37.53 0.11 14.02
CA ARG A 199 38.13 -0.86 13.07
C ARG A 199 39.01 -0.20 12.00
N THR A 200 38.83 1.09 11.73
CA THR A 200 39.62 1.82 10.74
C THR A 200 40.87 2.50 11.32
N ALA A 201 41.08 2.41 12.64
CA ALA A 201 42.22 3.01 13.35
C ALA A 201 43.29 1.98 13.79
N GLN A 202 43.20 0.73 13.32
CA GLN A 202 44.22 -0.32 13.48
C GLN A 202 44.94 -0.60 12.17
#